data_AF-A0AAW6EF83-F1
#
_entry.id   AF-A0AAW6EF83-F1
#
_cell.length_a   1.000
_cell.length_b   1.000
_cell.length_c   1.000
_cell.angle_alpha   90.00
_cell.angle_beta   90.00
_cell.angle_gamma   90.00
#
_symmetry.space_group_name_H-M   'P 1'
#
loop_
_entity.id
_entity.type
_entity.pdbx_description
1 polymer ?
#
loop_
_entity_poly.entity_id
_entity_poly.type
_entity_poly.pdbx_seq_one_letter_code
_entity_poly.pdbx_strand_id
1 'polypeptide(L)'
;MINSIEKPIELPIEQKHTGKGNPNAVLTFGVELNNRQKDLLEKLSEFDSKVIVDKKSVNMADLSELTAHTGDEFALFTKGKDRLIIRGNSLMVNLDIEQAKKLAAHGYRWSGHTHPGIDINVMMPSTGDKEILKCFSQNSSVIYDSKGNFRTFEKG
;
A
#
# COMPACT_ATOMS: atom_id res chain seq x y z
N MET A 1 -51.48 -14.58 10.69
CA MET A 1 -50.36 -14.50 9.74
C MET A 1 -49.58 -13.24 10.03
N ILE A 2 -48.33 -13.38 10.48
CA ILE A 2 -47.15 -12.62 10.03
C ILE A 2 -45.94 -13.35 10.65
N ASN A 3 -45.25 -14.14 9.83
CA ASN A 3 -43.95 -14.70 10.18
C ASN A 3 -42.92 -13.57 10.07
N SER A 4 -42.42 -13.08 11.20
CA SER A 4 -41.17 -12.31 11.22
C SER A 4 -40.02 -13.30 11.25
N ILE A 5 -39.44 -13.57 10.08
CA ILE A 5 -38.18 -14.30 9.96
C ILE A 5 -37.08 -13.31 10.34
N GLU A 6 -36.62 -13.35 11.58
CA GLU A 6 -35.32 -12.77 11.94
C GLU A 6 -34.24 -13.58 11.20
N LYS A 7 -33.58 -12.95 10.22
CA LYS A 7 -32.38 -13.52 9.61
C LYS A 7 -31.23 -13.46 10.62
N PRO A 8 -30.55 -14.57 10.94
CA PRO A 8 -29.29 -14.50 11.66
C PRO A 8 -28.23 -13.93 10.71
N ILE A 9 -27.66 -12.78 11.03
CA ILE A 9 -26.38 -12.36 10.44
C ILE A 9 -25.29 -13.01 11.29
N GLU A 10 -25.01 -14.29 11.03
CA GLU A 10 -23.76 -14.91 11.45
C GLU A 10 -22.78 -14.84 10.27
N LEU A 11 -22.21 -13.65 10.04
CA LEU A 11 -20.89 -13.65 9.40
C LEU A 11 -19.94 -14.26 10.42
N PRO A 12 -19.15 -15.30 10.06
CA PRO A 12 -18.21 -15.90 11.00
C PRO A 12 -17.30 -14.80 11.54
N ILE A 13 -17.25 -14.66 12.86
CA ILE A 13 -16.25 -13.84 13.53
C ILE A 13 -14.90 -14.45 13.14
N GLU A 14 -14.22 -13.87 12.15
CA GLU A 14 -12.92 -14.36 11.69
C GLU A 14 -12.00 -14.49 12.90
N GLN A 15 -11.40 -15.67 13.07
CA GLN A 15 -10.51 -15.94 14.19
C GLN A 15 -9.39 -14.89 14.24
N LYS A 16 -9.18 -14.31 15.42
CA LYS A 16 -8.24 -13.19 15.65
C LYS A 16 -6.76 -13.52 15.39
N HIS A 17 -6.40 -14.76 15.09
CA HIS A 17 -5.03 -15.23 14.87
C HIS A 17 -4.86 -16.05 13.59
N THR A 18 -5.40 -15.57 12.46
CA THR A 18 -5.22 -16.20 11.14
C THR A 18 -3.91 -15.83 10.44
N GLY A 19 -3.14 -14.90 10.99
CA GLY A 19 -1.98 -14.30 10.30
C GLY A 19 -2.36 -13.30 9.21
N LYS A 20 -3.66 -13.10 8.93
CA LYS A 20 -4.18 -12.06 8.02
C LYS A 20 -3.86 -10.67 8.57
N GLY A 21 -3.41 -9.74 7.74
CA GLY A 21 -2.93 -8.43 8.21
C GLY A 21 -1.45 -8.42 8.62
N ASN A 22 -0.67 -9.44 8.24
CA ASN A 22 0.75 -9.53 8.51
C ASN A 22 1.52 -9.84 7.21
N PRO A 23 2.30 -8.89 6.66
CA PRO A 23 3.07 -9.11 5.43
C PRO A 23 4.03 -10.29 5.51
N ASN A 24 4.70 -10.49 6.64
CA ASN A 24 5.59 -11.63 6.83
C ASN A 24 4.85 -12.97 6.81
N ALA A 25 3.59 -13.02 7.26
CA ALA A 25 2.78 -14.23 7.21
C ALA A 25 2.30 -14.54 5.78
N VAL A 26 1.90 -13.52 5.03
CA VAL A 26 1.60 -13.64 3.59
C VAL A 26 2.83 -14.16 2.84
N LEU A 27 3.99 -13.55 3.06
CA LEU A 27 5.23 -13.91 2.36
C LEU A 27 5.75 -15.32 2.72
N THR A 28 5.77 -15.68 4.01
CA THR A 28 6.46 -16.90 4.49
C THR A 28 5.54 -18.12 4.44
N PHE A 29 4.25 -17.95 4.69
CA PHE A 29 3.30 -19.05 4.82
C PHE A 29 2.22 -19.04 3.74
N GLY A 30 2.24 -18.09 2.80
CA GLY A 30 1.22 -17.98 1.76
C GLY A 30 -0.17 -17.68 2.31
N VAL A 31 -0.26 -16.98 3.46
CA VAL A 31 -1.56 -16.60 4.03
C VAL A 31 -2.30 -15.72 3.02
N GLU A 32 -3.56 -16.06 2.77
CA GLU A 32 -4.39 -15.26 1.87
C GLU A 32 -4.65 -13.84 2.41
N LEU A 33 -4.71 -12.89 1.48
CA LEU A 33 -5.17 -11.53 1.76
C LEU A 33 -6.58 -11.53 2.39
N ASN A 34 -6.85 -10.60 3.29
CA ASN A 34 -8.21 -10.40 3.79
C ASN A 34 -9.10 -9.76 2.70
N ASN A 35 -10.43 -9.81 2.89
CA ASN A 35 -11.39 -9.33 1.88
C ASN A 35 -11.14 -7.86 1.49
N ARG A 36 -10.83 -6.99 2.45
CA ARG A 36 -10.52 -5.57 2.18
C ARG A 36 -9.29 -5.42 1.28
N GLN A 37 -8.26 -6.23 1.47
CA GLN A 37 -7.05 -6.21 0.64
C GLN A 37 -7.30 -6.81 -0.75
N LYS A 38 -8.11 -7.88 -0.84
CA LYS A 38 -8.57 -8.45 -2.12
C LYS A 38 -9.35 -7.41 -2.93
N ASP A 39 -10.34 -6.76 -2.31
CA ASP A 39 -11.14 -5.69 -2.93
C ASP A 39 -10.26 -4.50 -3.38
N LEU A 40 -9.21 -4.19 -2.63
CA LEU A 40 -8.26 -3.15 -2.99
C LEU A 40 -7.41 -3.56 -4.20
N LEU A 41 -6.95 -4.81 -4.22
CA LEU A 41 -6.13 -5.34 -5.30
C LEU A 41 -6.91 -5.50 -6.61
N GLU A 42 -8.20 -5.85 -6.54
CA GLU A 42 -9.08 -5.87 -7.72
C GLU A 42 -9.19 -4.49 -8.39
N LYS A 43 -9.24 -3.40 -7.60
CA LYS A 43 -9.23 -2.01 -8.12
C LYS A 43 -7.86 -1.59 -8.65
N LEU A 44 -6.82 -2.33 -8.30
CA LEU A 44 -5.44 -2.14 -8.71
C LEU A 44 -5.01 -3.31 -9.59
N SER A 45 -5.83 -3.71 -10.57
CA SER A 45 -5.68 -4.99 -11.29
C SER A 45 -4.38 -5.11 -12.09
N GLU A 46 -3.85 -4.00 -12.59
CA GLU A 46 -2.69 -3.97 -13.49
C GLU A 46 -1.72 -2.81 -13.21
N PHE A 47 -0.57 -2.83 -13.88
CA PHE A 47 0.43 -1.78 -13.81
C PHE A 47 -0.17 -0.39 -14.08
N ASP A 48 0.23 0.60 -13.30
CA ASP A 48 -0.21 1.99 -13.35
C ASP A 48 -1.70 2.23 -13.00
N SER A 49 -2.41 1.18 -12.56
CA SER A 49 -3.74 1.31 -11.95
C SER A 49 -3.68 2.23 -10.72
N LYS A 50 -4.72 3.06 -10.57
CA LYS A 50 -4.81 4.05 -9.50
C LYS A 50 -6.16 3.95 -8.81
N VAL A 51 -6.17 4.06 -7.49
CA VAL A 51 -7.41 4.12 -6.72
C VAL A 51 -7.30 5.14 -5.61
N ILE A 52 -8.40 5.87 -5.37
CA ILE A 52 -8.55 6.76 -4.22
C ILE A 52 -9.50 6.10 -3.23
N VAL A 53 -9.07 6.02 -1.97
CA VAL A 53 -9.83 5.42 -0.87
C VAL A 53 -9.73 6.28 0.39
N ASP A 54 -10.60 6.02 1.37
CA ASP A 54 -10.50 6.66 2.69
C ASP A 54 -9.15 6.36 3.36
N LYS A 55 -8.57 7.36 4.01
CA LYS A 55 -7.29 7.24 4.73
C LYS A 55 -7.29 6.12 5.77
N LYS A 56 -8.45 5.83 6.35
CA LYS A 56 -8.65 4.80 7.37
C LYS A 56 -8.71 3.38 6.79
N SER A 57 -8.95 3.23 5.48
CA SER A 57 -9.18 1.92 4.86
C SER A 57 -7.92 1.23 4.38
N VAL A 58 -6.78 1.91 4.33
CA VAL A 58 -5.51 1.35 3.85
C VAL A 58 -4.35 2.00 4.59
N ASN A 59 -3.25 1.30 4.82
CA ASN A 59 -1.99 1.85 5.34
C ASN A 59 -0.76 1.23 4.63
N MET A 60 0.46 1.58 5.07
CA MET A 60 1.68 1.05 4.44
C MET A 60 1.88 -0.46 4.66
N ALA A 61 1.43 -1.02 5.79
CA ALA A 61 1.48 -2.45 6.04
C ALA A 61 0.54 -3.21 5.08
N ASP A 62 -0.64 -2.65 4.79
CA ASP A 62 -1.53 -3.20 3.77
C ASP A 62 -0.85 -3.27 2.39
N LEU A 63 -0.14 -2.22 1.99
CA LEU A 63 0.61 -2.24 0.73
C LEU A 63 1.77 -3.25 0.77
N SER A 64 2.45 -3.40 1.90
CA SER A 64 3.49 -4.41 2.08
C SER A 64 2.94 -5.83 1.94
N GLU A 65 1.73 -6.10 2.44
CA GLU A 65 1.01 -7.36 2.20
C GLU A 65 0.67 -7.56 0.72
N LEU A 66 0.21 -6.51 0.02
CA LEU A 66 -0.04 -6.60 -1.42
C LEU A 66 1.25 -6.89 -2.19
N THR A 67 2.36 -6.25 -1.83
CA THR A 67 3.69 -6.54 -2.41
C THR A 67 4.12 -7.98 -2.12
N ALA A 68 3.96 -8.47 -0.89
CA ALA A 68 4.25 -9.86 -0.54
C ALA A 68 3.44 -10.86 -1.37
N HIS A 69 2.18 -10.51 -1.67
CA HIS A 69 1.28 -11.37 -2.44
C HIS A 69 1.53 -11.32 -3.95
N THR A 70 1.85 -10.14 -4.49
CA THR A 70 1.90 -9.91 -5.95
C THR A 70 3.32 -9.86 -6.52
N GLY A 71 4.30 -9.52 -5.69
CA GLY A 71 5.64 -9.17 -6.14
C GLY A 71 5.76 -7.77 -6.74
N ASP A 72 4.74 -6.92 -6.63
CA ASP A 72 4.73 -5.56 -7.20
C ASP A 72 4.98 -4.46 -6.17
N GLU A 73 5.54 -3.35 -6.63
CA GLU A 73 5.63 -2.10 -5.89
C GLU A 73 4.30 -1.34 -5.83
N PHE A 74 4.08 -0.63 -4.74
CA PHE A 74 2.93 0.27 -4.59
C PHE A 74 3.37 1.58 -3.95
N ALA A 75 2.83 2.71 -4.43
CA ALA A 75 3.03 4.01 -3.80
C ALA A 75 1.76 4.52 -3.14
N LEU A 76 1.91 5.19 -1.99
CA LEU A 76 0.80 5.76 -1.22
C LEU A 76 0.95 7.28 -1.11
N PHE A 77 -0.10 8.01 -1.45
CA PHE A 77 -0.18 9.45 -1.27
C PHE A 77 -1.36 9.80 -0.39
N THR A 78 -1.19 10.75 0.54
CA THR A 78 -2.27 11.18 1.44
C THR A 78 -2.62 12.63 1.16
N LYS A 79 -3.92 12.93 1.05
CA LYS A 79 -4.48 14.28 0.98
C LYS A 79 -5.71 14.36 1.88
N GLY A 80 -5.60 15.08 3.01
CA GLY A 80 -6.70 15.18 3.96
C GLY A 80 -7.19 13.81 4.47
N LYS A 81 -8.42 13.45 4.12
CA LYS A 81 -9.05 12.15 4.45
C LYS A 81 -8.87 11.09 3.38
N ASP A 82 -8.23 11.42 2.26
CA ASP A 82 -8.09 10.52 1.12
C ASP A 82 -6.68 9.96 1.02
N ARG A 83 -6.60 8.74 0.49
CA ARG A 83 -5.37 8.06 0.09
C ARG A 83 -5.45 7.65 -1.37
N LEU A 84 -4.51 8.14 -2.16
CA LEU A 84 -4.28 7.68 -3.53
C LEU A 84 -3.22 6.57 -3.48
N ILE A 85 -3.51 5.45 -4.12
CA ILE A 85 -2.58 4.35 -4.32
C ILE A 85 -2.31 4.19 -5.81
N ILE A 86 -1.05 3.92 -6.16
CA ILE A 86 -0.64 3.60 -7.52
C ILE A 86 0.05 2.23 -7.46
N ARG A 87 -0.41 1.29 -8.28
CA ARG A 87 0.27 0.00 -8.48
C ARG A 87 1.37 0.15 -9.51
N GLY A 88 2.56 -0.30 -9.14
CA GLY A 88 3.71 -0.46 -10.01
C GLY A 88 3.81 -1.87 -10.57
N ASN A 89 5.04 -2.30 -10.80
CA ASN A 89 5.41 -3.69 -11.11
C ASN A 89 6.54 -4.12 -10.15
N SER A 90 7.22 -5.21 -10.45
CA SER A 90 8.31 -5.72 -9.61
C SER A 90 9.56 -4.86 -9.52
N LEU A 91 9.63 -3.73 -10.24
CA LEU A 91 10.82 -2.89 -10.36
C LEU A 91 10.55 -1.39 -10.12
N MET A 92 9.32 -0.92 -10.34
CA MET A 92 9.00 0.50 -10.22
C MET A 92 7.50 0.77 -10.10
N VAL A 93 7.18 1.93 -9.50
CA VAL A 93 5.91 2.64 -9.69
C VAL A 93 6.05 3.68 -10.81
N ASN A 94 5.07 3.75 -11.71
CA ASN A 94 5.05 4.72 -12.81
C ASN A 94 4.77 6.15 -12.30
N LEU A 95 5.82 6.80 -11.78
CA LEU A 95 5.74 8.16 -11.25
C LEU A 95 6.99 8.95 -11.60
N ASP A 96 6.85 9.91 -12.50
CA ASP A 96 7.91 10.86 -12.84
C ASP A 96 7.84 12.17 -12.03
N ILE A 97 8.84 13.04 -12.24
CA ILE A 97 8.96 14.35 -11.59
C ILE A 97 7.76 15.26 -11.90
N GLU A 98 7.23 15.22 -13.12
CA GLU A 98 6.12 16.08 -13.52
C GLU A 98 4.82 15.65 -12.84
N GLN A 99 4.55 14.35 -12.79
CA GLN A 99 3.45 13.75 -12.05
C GLN A 99 3.58 14.00 -10.55
N ALA A 100 4.77 13.86 -9.97
CA ALA A 100 5.02 14.16 -8.56
C ALA A 100 4.75 15.63 -8.22
N LYS A 101 5.22 16.57 -9.06
CA LYS A 101 4.92 18.00 -8.91
C LYS A 101 3.43 18.28 -9.02
N LYS A 102 2.72 17.64 -9.94
CA LYS A 102 1.26 17.73 -10.06
C LYS A 102 0.59 17.24 -8.78
N LEU A 103 0.95 16.08 -8.25
CA LEU A 103 0.39 15.56 -6.99
C LEU A 103 0.65 16.53 -5.82
N ALA A 104 1.87 17.03 -5.69
CA ALA A 104 2.23 18.00 -4.66
C ALA A 104 1.40 19.30 -4.77
N ALA A 105 1.25 19.85 -5.98
CA ALA A 105 0.43 21.05 -6.23
C ALA A 105 -1.06 20.83 -5.89
N HIS A 106 -1.55 19.60 -6.03
CA HIS A 106 -2.91 19.22 -5.62
C HIS A 106 -3.04 18.95 -4.11
N GLY A 107 -1.98 19.14 -3.32
CA GLY A 107 -1.97 19.01 -1.86
C GLY A 107 -1.73 17.59 -1.35
N TYR A 108 -1.29 16.67 -2.21
CA TYR A 108 -0.85 15.34 -1.74
C TYR A 108 0.50 15.41 -1.06
N ARG A 109 0.67 14.52 -0.07
CA ARG A 109 1.96 14.15 0.51
C ARG A 109 2.29 12.72 0.11
N TRP A 110 3.54 12.43 -0.22
CA TRP A 110 3.98 11.07 -0.47
C TRP A 110 4.17 10.33 0.86
N SER A 111 3.28 9.39 1.16
CA SER A 111 3.28 8.69 2.45
C SER A 111 4.34 7.60 2.52
N GLY A 112 4.76 7.06 1.37
CA GLY A 112 5.73 5.99 1.25
C GLY A 112 5.46 5.12 0.03
N HIS A 113 6.31 4.13 -0.17
CA HIS A 113 6.10 3.06 -1.15
C HIS A 113 6.69 1.73 -0.66
N THR A 114 6.44 0.67 -1.40
CA THR A 114 6.95 -0.67 -1.12
C THR A 114 7.92 -1.13 -2.20
N HIS A 115 8.92 -1.92 -1.82
CA HIS A 115 9.79 -2.67 -2.74
C HIS A 115 9.57 -4.19 -2.54
N PRO A 116 9.60 -5.01 -3.60
CA PRO A 116 9.50 -6.46 -3.47
C PRO A 116 10.82 -7.03 -2.93
N GLY A 117 10.71 -8.09 -2.11
CA GLY A 117 11.85 -8.72 -1.47
C GLY A 117 12.03 -8.34 0.01
N ILE A 118 13.12 -8.84 0.61
CA ILE A 118 13.35 -8.80 2.07
C ILE A 118 14.80 -8.50 2.47
N ASP A 119 15.67 -8.30 1.49
CA ASP A 119 17.09 -8.07 1.74
C ASP A 119 17.33 -6.65 2.26
N ILE A 120 18.40 -6.44 3.02
CA ILE A 120 18.70 -5.12 3.60
C ILE A 120 18.78 -3.99 2.56
N ASN A 121 19.16 -4.34 1.32
CA ASN A 121 19.29 -3.39 0.21
C ASN A 121 17.93 -2.98 -0.37
N VAL A 122 16.85 -3.76 -0.18
CA VAL A 122 15.53 -3.44 -0.75
C VAL A 122 14.91 -2.20 -0.11
N MET A 123 15.32 -1.82 1.11
CA MET A 123 14.83 -0.59 1.74
C MET A 123 15.74 0.63 1.50
N MET A 124 16.74 0.50 0.61
CA MET A 124 17.57 1.63 0.21
C MET A 124 16.80 2.49 -0.80
N PRO A 125 16.68 3.82 -0.57
CA PRO A 125 16.10 4.70 -1.57
C PRO A 125 17.01 4.79 -2.78
N SER A 126 16.43 4.68 -3.96
CA SER A 126 17.07 4.99 -5.23
C SER A 126 17.30 6.51 -5.37
N THR A 127 18.09 6.89 -6.38
CA THR A 127 18.17 8.31 -6.78
C THR A 127 16.80 8.84 -7.19
N GLY A 128 16.00 8.04 -7.89
CA GLY A 128 14.64 8.39 -8.30
C GLY A 128 13.75 8.72 -7.10
N ASP A 129 13.79 7.92 -6.04
CA ASP A 129 13.01 8.16 -4.82
C ASP A 129 13.33 9.53 -4.19
N LYS A 130 14.61 9.90 -4.14
CA LYS A 130 15.02 11.20 -3.60
C LYS A 130 14.54 12.34 -4.47
N GLU A 131 14.62 12.22 -5.80
CA GLU A 131 14.13 13.25 -6.73
C GLU A 131 12.60 13.41 -6.68
N ILE A 132 11.87 12.31 -6.54
CA ILE A 132 10.41 12.36 -6.31
C ILE A 132 10.11 13.03 -4.97
N LEU A 133 10.81 12.66 -3.88
CA LEU A 133 10.59 13.26 -2.56
C LEU A 133 10.84 14.78 -2.56
N LYS A 134 11.85 15.25 -3.31
CA LYS A 134 12.15 16.69 -3.49
C LYS A 134 10.97 17.47 -4.06
N CYS A 135 10.07 16.84 -4.81
CA CYS A 135 8.87 17.48 -5.36
C CYS A 135 7.81 17.82 -4.31
N PHE A 136 7.83 17.16 -3.13
CA PHE A 136 6.85 17.35 -2.08
C PHE A 136 7.38 18.25 -0.95
N SER A 137 6.49 18.99 -0.26
CA SER A 137 6.85 19.89 0.84
C SER A 137 7.16 19.19 2.18
N GLN A 138 7.53 17.91 2.16
CA GLN A 138 7.88 17.08 3.32
C GLN A 138 9.38 16.78 3.34
N ASN A 139 9.98 16.44 4.49
CA ASN A 139 11.42 16.18 4.57
C ASN A 139 11.79 14.71 4.36
N SER A 140 10.86 13.81 4.69
CA SER A 140 11.10 12.37 4.66
C SER A 140 9.90 11.60 4.13
N SER A 141 10.15 10.39 3.65
CA SER A 141 9.15 9.36 3.31
C SER A 141 9.66 8.00 3.79
N VAL A 142 8.91 6.92 3.55
CA VAL A 142 9.25 5.56 4.01
C VAL A 142 9.21 4.56 2.87
N ILE A 143 10.10 3.57 2.93
CA ILE A 143 10.12 2.39 2.05
C ILE A 143 9.81 1.18 2.92
N TYR A 144 8.83 0.37 2.51
CA TYR A 144 8.50 -0.90 3.15
C TYR A 144 8.99 -2.07 2.28
N ASP A 145 9.49 -3.14 2.90
CA ASP A 145 9.78 -4.40 2.22
C ASP A 145 8.55 -5.33 2.20
N SER A 146 8.68 -6.55 1.65
CA SER A 146 7.60 -7.54 1.62
C SER A 146 7.30 -8.19 2.99
N LYS A 147 8.11 -7.94 4.02
CA LYS A 147 7.88 -8.42 5.40
C LYS A 147 7.23 -7.38 6.29
N GLY A 148 7.10 -6.15 5.82
CA GLY A 148 6.60 -5.02 6.59
C GLY A 148 7.66 -4.29 7.39
N ASN A 149 8.95 -4.65 7.21
CA ASN A 149 10.03 -3.81 7.71
C ASN A 149 10.03 -2.52 6.92
N PHE A 150 10.47 -1.43 7.55
CA PHE A 150 10.52 -0.14 6.88
C PHE A 150 11.78 0.64 7.22
N ARG A 151 12.11 1.53 6.30
CA ARG A 151 13.13 2.55 6.50
C ARG A 151 12.57 3.93 6.16
N THR A 152 12.89 4.91 7.00
CA THR A 152 12.67 6.32 6.67
C THR A 152 13.86 6.86 5.87
N PHE A 153 13.59 7.62 4.82
CA PHE A 153 14.60 8.31 4.04
C PHE A 153 14.26 9.79 3.87
N GLU A 154 15.31 10.59 3.69
CA GLU A 154 15.22 12.05 3.50
C GLU A 154 15.64 12.43 2.09
N LYS A 155 15.33 13.67 1.68
CA LYS A 155 15.64 14.22 0.35
C LYS A 155 17.13 14.16 -0.03
N GLY A 156 18.01 14.14 0.97
CA GLY A 156 19.45 14.38 0.81
C GLY A 156 19.79 15.86 0.84
#